data_AF-J9QGJ0-F1
#
_entry.id   AF-J9QGJ0-F1
#
_cell.length_a   1.000
_cell.length_b   1.000
_cell.length_c   1.000
_cell.angle_alpha   90.00
_cell.angle_beta   90.00
_cell.angle_gamma   90.00
#
_symmetry.space_group_name_H-M   'P 1'
#
loop_
_entity.id
_entity.type
_entity.pdbx_description
1 polymer ?
#
loop_
_entity_poly.entity_id
_entity_poly.type
_entity_poly.pdbx_seq_one_letter_code
_entity_poly.pdbx_strand_id
1 'polypeptide(L)'
;QGKNEWWKYLFWILDEKDSATESNIDSLSEDGVLSAPPSDKKLSQGTEVRFDWLTSLIEVPLGKMPTLDTLDLYPREGKNASKLSSLDGIERASGLIKLNVERNQGISDLGLLSKLP
;
A
#
# COMPACT_ATOMS: atom_id res chain seq x y z
N GLN A 1 -11.75 -1.14 14.95
CA GLN A 1 -10.66 -0.16 15.17
C GLN A 1 -9.36 -0.95 15.36
N GLY A 2 -8.78 -1.42 14.25
CA GLY A 2 -7.46 -2.07 14.27
C GLY A 2 -6.41 -0.97 14.30
N LYS A 3 -5.83 -0.74 15.47
CA LYS A 3 -4.84 0.33 15.70
C LYS A 3 -3.53 -0.07 15.01
N ASN A 4 -2.99 0.77 14.12
CA ASN A 4 -1.58 0.78 13.69
C ASN A 4 -0.98 -0.47 13.01
N GLU A 5 -1.80 -1.34 12.43
CA GLU A 5 -1.32 -2.60 11.83
C GLU A 5 -1.41 -2.61 10.30
N TRP A 6 -1.35 -1.44 9.66
CA TRP A 6 -1.39 -1.31 8.20
C TRP A 6 -0.34 -2.18 7.49
N TRP A 7 0.82 -2.35 8.13
CA TRP A 7 1.94 -3.14 7.64
C TRP A 7 1.62 -4.63 7.54
N LYS A 8 0.58 -5.14 8.24
CA LYS A 8 0.14 -6.54 8.11
C LYS A 8 -0.36 -6.87 6.71
N TYR A 9 -0.85 -5.85 6.02
CA TYR A 9 -1.42 -5.93 4.68
C TYR A 9 -0.38 -5.61 3.60
N LEU A 10 0.84 -5.24 3.99
CA LEU A 10 1.90 -4.91 3.05
C LEU A 10 2.45 -6.20 2.44
N PHE A 11 2.31 -6.31 1.12
CA PHE A 11 2.74 -7.48 0.37
C PHE A 11 4.05 -7.26 -0.35
N TRP A 12 4.29 -6.05 -0.89
CA TRP A 12 5.49 -5.79 -1.67
C TRP A 12 6.00 -4.34 -1.64
N ILE A 13 7.33 -4.18 -1.66
CA ILE A 13 8.05 -2.90 -1.80
C ILE A 13 9.25 -3.12 -2.73
N LEU A 14 9.30 -2.39 -3.84
CA LEU A 14 10.47 -2.28 -4.72
C LEU A 14 11.33 -1.08 -4.34
N ASP A 15 12.65 -1.26 -4.31
CA ASP A 15 13.63 -0.17 -4.26
C ASP A 15 14.48 -0.21 -5.53
N GLU A 16 14.33 0.78 -6.42
CA GLU A 16 15.10 0.84 -7.67
C GLU A 16 16.60 1.05 -7.44
N LYS A 17 17.04 1.63 -6.31
CA LYS A 17 18.46 1.90 -6.07
C LYS A 17 19.27 0.62 -5.81
N ASP A 18 18.61 -0.44 -5.34
CA ASP A 18 19.21 -1.74 -5.07
C ASP A 18 18.74 -2.81 -6.07
N SER A 19 18.61 -2.48 -7.36
CA SER A 19 18.23 -3.43 -8.44
C SER A 19 19.06 -4.73 -8.52
N ALA A 20 20.22 -4.77 -7.84
CA ALA A 20 21.09 -5.95 -7.72
C ALA A 20 20.85 -6.80 -6.47
N THR A 21 20.03 -6.34 -5.51
CA THR A 21 19.75 -7.04 -4.25
C THR A 21 18.23 -7.16 -4.07
N GLU A 22 17.66 -8.22 -4.63
CA GLU A 22 16.39 -8.84 -4.25
C GLU A 22 15.29 -7.91 -3.69
N SER A 23 14.26 -7.68 -4.52
CA SER A 23 12.84 -7.86 -4.15
C SER A 23 12.62 -8.05 -2.65
N ASN A 24 12.41 -6.97 -1.91
CA ASN A 24 12.51 -7.06 -0.45
C ASN A 24 11.19 -7.42 0.23
N ILE A 25 10.22 -7.96 -0.53
CA ILE A 25 9.08 -8.70 0.03
C ILE A 25 8.63 -9.80 -0.96
N ASP A 26 9.37 -10.91 -0.98
CA ASP A 26 8.80 -12.18 -1.42
C ASP A 26 8.44 -13.00 -0.16
N SER A 27 7.18 -13.42 -0.10
CA SER A 27 6.60 -14.32 0.91
C SER A 27 6.60 -13.81 2.36
N LEU A 28 5.47 -13.23 2.75
CA LEU A 28 4.94 -13.43 4.09
C LEU A 28 4.93 -14.94 4.39
N SER A 29 5.16 -15.34 5.65
CA SER A 29 4.95 -16.73 6.07
C SER A 29 3.55 -17.21 5.68
N GLU A 30 3.26 -18.52 5.78
CA GLU A 30 1.98 -19.14 5.38
C GLU A 30 0.69 -18.37 5.81
N ASP A 31 0.78 -17.52 6.83
CA ASP A 31 -0.32 -16.69 7.36
C ASP A 31 -0.46 -15.27 6.76
N GLY A 32 0.47 -14.81 5.92
CA GLY A 32 0.31 -13.53 5.23
C GLY A 32 0.51 -12.27 6.10
N VAL A 33 1.27 -12.34 7.21
CA VAL A 33 1.44 -11.22 8.15
C VAL A 33 2.92 -10.89 8.40
N LEU A 34 3.36 -9.64 8.20
CA LEU A 34 4.74 -9.24 8.54
C LEU A 34 4.95 -9.43 10.04
N SER A 35 6.17 -9.70 10.50
CA SER A 35 6.41 -9.78 11.95
C SER A 35 6.56 -8.40 12.61
N ALA A 36 6.86 -7.35 11.81
CA ALA A 36 7.03 -5.97 12.25
C ALA A 36 6.80 -4.98 11.08
N PRO A 37 6.48 -3.70 11.36
CA PRO A 37 6.43 -2.66 10.34
C PRO A 37 7.80 -2.44 9.67
N PRO A 38 7.83 -2.09 8.36
CA PRO A 38 9.05 -1.62 7.72
C PRO A 38 9.59 -0.35 8.39
N SER A 39 10.91 -0.17 8.34
CA SER A 39 11.55 1.06 8.82
C SER A 39 11.23 2.25 7.91
N ASP A 40 11.26 3.46 8.47
CA ASP A 40 11.08 4.70 7.70
C ASP A 40 12.08 4.81 6.53
N LYS A 41 13.33 4.34 6.74
CA LYS A 41 14.33 4.28 5.67
C LYS A 41 13.86 3.38 4.52
N LYS A 42 13.37 2.17 4.81
CA LYS A 42 12.88 1.24 3.78
C LYS A 42 11.67 1.82 3.03
N LEU A 43 10.74 2.45 3.76
CA LEU A 43 9.59 3.13 3.15
C LEU A 43 10.02 4.30 2.26
N SER A 44 11.06 5.04 2.65
CA SER A 44 11.51 6.20 1.89
C SER A 44 12.15 5.90 0.54
N GLN A 45 12.54 4.64 0.34
CA GLN A 45 13.16 4.15 -0.89
C GLN A 45 12.19 3.37 -1.77
N GLY A 46 10.97 3.10 -1.28
CA GLY A 46 9.98 2.30 -1.99
C GLY A 46 9.39 3.03 -3.19
N THR A 47 9.75 2.60 -4.40
CA THR A 47 9.22 3.14 -5.67
C THR A 47 7.90 2.51 -6.07
N GLU A 48 7.73 1.23 -5.76
CA GLU A 48 6.48 0.52 -5.98
C GLU A 48 6.06 -0.21 -4.70
N VAL A 49 4.81 -0.06 -4.30
CA VAL A 49 4.28 -0.65 -3.06
C VAL A 49 2.97 -1.36 -3.35
N ARG A 50 2.85 -2.60 -2.87
CA ARG A 50 1.64 -3.40 -2.99
C ARG A 50 1.07 -3.75 -1.63
N PHE A 51 -0.22 -3.53 -1.47
CA PHE A 51 -0.99 -4.02 -0.34
C PHE A 51 -2.05 -5.02 -0.78
N ASP A 52 -2.14 -6.13 -0.03
CA ASP A 52 -3.22 -7.08 -0.13
C ASP A 52 -4.08 -6.97 1.14
N TRP A 53 -5.39 -6.86 0.96
CA TRP A 53 -6.43 -6.83 2.01
C TRP A 53 -6.50 -5.54 2.83
N LEU A 54 -5.83 -4.48 2.38
CA LEU A 54 -5.93 -3.17 3.01
C LEU A 54 -7.34 -2.59 2.83
N THR A 55 -7.91 -2.10 3.94
CA THR A 55 -9.29 -1.57 3.98
C THR A 55 -9.35 -0.05 4.14
N SER A 56 -8.24 0.60 4.46
CA SER A 56 -8.13 2.05 4.60
C SER A 56 -6.68 2.51 4.42
N LEU A 57 -6.50 3.66 3.76
CA LEU A 57 -5.20 4.31 3.58
C LEU A 57 -4.86 5.32 4.68
N ILE A 58 -5.83 5.69 5.55
CA ILE A 58 -5.64 6.73 6.58
C ILE A 58 -4.45 6.44 7.50
N GLU A 59 -4.24 5.17 7.83
CA GLU A 59 -3.19 4.70 8.74
C GLU A 59 -1.89 4.34 8.00
N VAL A 60 -1.90 4.32 6.66
CA VAL A 60 -0.70 4.07 5.86
C VAL A 60 0.15 5.34 5.86
N PRO A 61 1.44 5.27 6.23
CA PRO A 61 2.31 6.44 6.28
C PRO A 61 2.81 6.81 4.88
N LEU A 62 1.92 7.05 3.93
CA LEU A 62 2.24 7.39 2.54
C LEU A 62 3.17 8.62 2.44
N GLY A 63 3.05 9.58 3.37
CA GLY A 63 3.95 10.72 3.45
C GLY A 63 5.41 10.39 3.82
N LYS A 64 5.70 9.13 4.23
CA LYS A 64 7.07 8.63 4.43
C LYS A 64 7.63 7.90 3.21
N MET A 65 6.87 7.83 2.11
CA MET A 65 7.26 7.20 0.85
C MET A 65 7.40 8.27 -0.26
N PRO A 66 8.35 9.23 -0.14
CA PRO A 66 8.49 10.31 -1.10
C PRO A 66 8.91 9.86 -2.51
N THR A 67 9.35 8.62 -2.67
CA THR A 67 9.77 8.00 -3.94
C THR A 67 8.69 7.10 -4.55
N LEU A 68 7.51 7.02 -3.92
CA LEU A 68 6.44 6.14 -4.36
C LEU A 68 5.83 6.60 -5.68
N ASP A 69 6.08 5.83 -6.73
CA ASP A 69 5.53 6.03 -8.07
C ASP A 69 4.30 5.14 -8.31
N THR A 70 4.33 3.90 -7.83
CA THR A 70 3.25 2.93 -8.03
C THR A 70 2.68 2.40 -6.73
N LEU A 71 1.36 2.49 -6.57
CA LEU A 71 0.61 1.90 -5.46
C LEU A 71 -0.43 0.91 -5.99
N ASP A 72 -0.23 -0.37 -5.68
CA ASP A 72 -1.16 -1.45 -6.00
C ASP A 72 -1.94 -1.88 -4.76
N LEU A 73 -3.27 -1.86 -4.83
CA LEU A 73 -4.17 -2.21 -3.73
C LEU A 73 -5.13 -3.33 -4.18
N TYR A 74 -4.97 -4.53 -3.62
CA TYR A 74 -5.80 -5.69 -3.96
C TYR A 74 -6.69 -6.11 -2.77
N PRO A 75 -7.98 -6.41 -3.01
CA PRO A 75 -8.86 -6.94 -1.98
C PRO A 75 -8.50 -8.39 -1.64
N ARG A 76 -9.02 -8.89 -0.52
CA ARG A 76 -8.97 -10.32 -0.22
C ARG A 76 -9.78 -11.13 -1.25
N GLU A 77 -9.38 -12.35 -1.52
CA GLU A 77 -10.20 -13.28 -2.29
C GLU A 77 -11.24 -13.95 -1.38
N GLY A 78 -12.50 -14.04 -1.83
CA GLY A 78 -13.58 -14.72 -1.12
C GLY A 78 -14.88 -13.91 -0.97
N LYS A 79 -15.98 -14.61 -0.66
CA LYS A 79 -17.35 -14.02 -0.64
C LYS A 79 -17.56 -12.90 0.39
N ASN A 80 -16.72 -12.82 1.43
CA ASN A 80 -16.78 -11.82 2.49
C ASN A 80 -15.47 -11.03 2.63
N ALA A 81 -14.73 -10.89 1.52
CA ALA A 81 -13.49 -10.16 1.52
C ALA A 81 -13.72 -8.68 1.83
N SER A 82 -13.02 -8.18 2.85
CA SER A 82 -12.94 -6.74 3.07
C SER A 82 -12.22 -6.10 1.89
N LYS A 83 -12.81 -5.02 1.38
CA LYS A 83 -12.29 -4.22 0.26
C LYS A 83 -11.95 -2.83 0.75
N LEU A 84 -11.09 -2.13 0.02
CA LEU A 84 -10.90 -0.71 0.21
C LEU A 84 -12.22 0.01 -0.10
N SER A 85 -12.72 0.80 0.84
CA SER A 85 -13.98 1.56 0.69
C SER A 85 -13.77 3.05 0.47
N SER A 86 -12.58 3.57 0.77
CA SER A 86 -12.22 4.99 0.64
C SER A 86 -10.76 5.14 0.26
N LEU A 87 -10.45 6.24 -0.44
CA LEU A 87 -9.09 6.69 -0.75
C LEU A 87 -8.57 7.73 0.26
N ASP A 88 -9.24 7.97 1.38
CA ASP A 88 -8.78 8.91 2.40
C ASP A 88 -7.33 8.64 2.82
N GLY A 89 -6.48 9.67 2.79
CA GLY A 89 -5.05 9.57 3.04
C GLY A 89 -4.20 9.53 1.77
N ILE A 90 -4.80 9.29 0.59
CA ILE A 90 -4.10 9.27 -0.71
C ILE A 90 -3.42 10.61 -1.03
N GLU A 91 -3.93 11.73 -0.50
CA GLU A 91 -3.35 13.06 -0.69
C GLU A 91 -1.92 13.20 -0.13
N ARG A 92 -1.47 12.23 0.68
CA ARG A 92 -0.12 12.19 1.24
C ARG A 92 0.89 11.50 0.32
N ALA A 93 0.42 10.81 -0.73
CA ALA A 93 1.27 10.19 -1.74
C ALA A 93 1.62 11.20 -2.83
N SER A 94 2.39 12.23 -2.47
CA SER A 94 2.66 13.39 -3.33
C SER A 94 3.54 13.12 -4.55
N GLY A 95 4.07 11.90 -4.71
CA GLY A 95 4.83 11.46 -5.88
C GLY A 95 4.11 10.43 -6.75
N LEU A 96 2.89 10.03 -6.38
CA LEU A 96 2.22 8.88 -6.98
C LEU A 96 1.88 9.13 -8.44
N ILE A 97 2.40 8.28 -9.32
CA ILE A 97 2.17 8.32 -10.77
C ILE A 97 1.07 7.33 -11.15
N LYS A 98 1.06 6.15 -10.53
CA LYS A 98 0.18 5.04 -10.86
C LYS A 98 -0.53 4.53 -9.60
N LEU A 99 -1.85 4.63 -9.60
CA LEU A 99 -2.71 3.99 -8.62
C LEU A 99 -3.47 2.84 -9.29
N ASN A 100 -3.35 1.65 -8.72
CA ASN A 100 -4.13 0.49 -9.13
C ASN A 100 -4.99 0.01 -7.97
N VAL A 101 -6.29 0.03 -8.17
CA VAL A 101 -7.30 -0.39 -7.19
C VAL A 101 -8.20 -1.49 -7.75
N GLU A 102 -7.65 -2.32 -8.65
CA GLU A 102 -8.40 -3.39 -9.30
C GLU A 102 -9.20 -4.19 -8.27
N ARG A 103 -10.48 -4.46 -8.59
CA ARG A 103 -11.40 -5.26 -7.75
C ARG A 103 -11.83 -4.62 -6.43
N ASN A 104 -11.39 -3.40 -6.11
CA ASN A 104 -11.96 -2.56 -5.05
C ASN A 104 -13.17 -1.75 -5.54
N GLN A 105 -14.17 -2.43 -6.12
CA GLN A 105 -15.39 -1.83 -6.69
C GLN A 105 -16.29 -1.09 -5.67
N GLY A 106 -15.91 -1.04 -4.39
CA GLY A 106 -16.64 -0.38 -3.31
C GLY A 106 -16.17 1.05 -3.00
N ILE A 107 -15.18 1.57 -3.73
CA ILE A 107 -14.71 2.96 -3.56
C ILE A 107 -15.76 3.91 -4.12
N SER A 108 -16.44 4.64 -3.23
CA SER A 108 -17.53 5.55 -3.59
C SER A 108 -17.07 6.98 -3.85
N ASP A 109 -15.97 7.43 -3.25
CA ASP A 109 -15.43 8.77 -3.41
C ASP A 109 -14.08 8.75 -4.15
N LEU A 110 -14.11 9.20 -5.41
CA LEU A 110 -12.93 9.37 -6.25
C LEU A 110 -12.46 10.83 -6.30
N GLY A 111 -13.17 11.77 -5.65
CA GLY A 111 -12.82 13.19 -5.66
C GLY A 111 -11.45 13.46 -5.06
N LEU A 112 -10.98 12.60 -4.17
CA LEU A 112 -9.64 12.66 -3.57
C LEU A 112 -8.51 12.47 -4.58
N LEU A 113 -8.77 11.83 -5.72
CA LEU A 113 -7.78 11.70 -6.80
C LEU A 113 -7.37 13.06 -7.38
N SER A 114 -8.23 14.08 -7.27
CA SER A 114 -7.89 15.45 -7.70
C SER A 114 -6.78 16.11 -6.86
N LYS A 115 -6.44 15.52 -5.71
CA LYS A 115 -5.35 15.99 -4.83
C LYS A 115 -4.00 15.35 -5.17
N LEU A 116 -3.98 14.37 -6.07
CA LEU A 116 -2.74 13.80 -6.59
C LEU A 116 -2.08 14.80 -7.58
N PRO A 117 -0.75 14.73 -7.75
CA PRO A 117 0.00 15.60 -8.66
C PRO A 117 -0.44 15.52 -10.11
#